data_AF-A0A4U1JDC2-F1
#
_entry.id   AF-A0A4U1JDC2-F1
#
_cell.length_a   1.000
_cell.length_b   1.000
_cell.length_c   1.000
_cell.angle_alpha   90.00
_cell.angle_beta   90.00
_cell.angle_gamma   90.00
#
_symmetry.space_group_name_H-M   'P 1'
#
loop_
_entity.id
_entity.type
_entity.pdbx_description
1 polymer ?
#
loop_
_entity_poly.entity_id
_entity_poly.type
_entity_poly.pdbx_seq_one_letter_code
_entity_poly.pdbx_strand_id
1 'polypeptide(L)'
;MDSRASALLAFAAVLFAGSSAFAHAVLMNPPPLTNDDNAKSGPCGCYFGAGPEDPAEDSSASACPASGYKVTDLVVGQTVQVTWKETVNHNGKFRVAISTKGIDTVKRADLDASVFYEGNDANSQSGGLVSTTITVPDTPCENCVIQLRQYMEGASKPYYYSCAAINIVDPNASGSSASSSTAASSSSSTGAGGAGGAGGGGMGGSIPDDVGPGPAPFQENQPSGICSASLSAPGSPAALVLALAGLVARVARKKTRR
;
A
#
# COMPACT_ATOMS: atom_id res chain seq x y z
N MET A 1 30.07 65.53 8.47
CA MET A 1 31.01 64.50 7.99
C MET A 1 31.34 63.65 9.21
N ASP A 2 30.89 62.43 9.46
CA ASP A 2 30.07 61.44 8.76
C ASP A 2 29.43 60.57 9.86
N SER A 3 28.13 60.32 9.82
CA SER A 3 27.43 59.54 10.86
C SER A 3 26.20 58.86 10.30
N ARG A 4 26.39 57.92 9.36
CA ARG A 4 25.35 56.98 8.90
C ARG A 4 25.99 55.70 8.37
N ALA A 5 26.03 54.65 9.19
CA ALA A 5 26.13 53.23 8.82
C ALA A 5 26.60 52.49 10.09
N SER A 6 25.79 51.71 10.78
CA SER A 6 25.39 50.39 10.30
C SER A 6 24.21 49.95 11.13
N ALA A 7 23.01 50.05 10.55
CA ALA A 7 21.79 49.54 11.12
C ALA A 7 21.56 48.11 10.60
N LEU A 8 21.30 47.21 11.55
CA LEU A 8 20.36 46.08 11.42
C LEU A 8 20.57 45.15 10.21
N LEU A 9 21.41 44.14 10.40
CA LEU A 9 21.33 42.87 9.66
C LEU A 9 21.04 41.75 10.68
N ALA A 10 19.81 41.71 11.16
CA ALA A 10 19.24 40.51 11.76
C ALA A 10 18.45 39.80 10.65
N PHE A 11 19.16 39.04 9.83
CA PHE A 11 18.54 38.15 8.85
C PHE A 11 17.71 37.12 9.61
N ALA A 12 16.39 37.32 9.59
CA ALA A 12 15.43 36.29 9.94
C ALA A 12 15.55 35.19 8.86
N ALA A 13 16.38 34.18 9.14
CA ALA A 13 16.35 32.92 8.42
C ALA A 13 15.03 32.22 8.77
N VAL A 14 13.96 32.61 8.09
CA VAL A 14 12.73 31.82 8.01
C VAL A 14 13.14 30.54 7.31
N LEU A 15 13.39 29.50 8.11
CA LEU A 15 13.60 28.14 7.66
C LEU A 15 12.34 27.74 6.87
N PHE A 16 12.44 27.84 5.54
CA PHE A 16 11.55 27.15 4.63
C PHE A 16 11.79 25.65 4.85
N ALA A 17 11.16 25.09 5.88
CA ALA A 17 10.93 23.67 5.96
C ALA A 17 10.01 23.35 4.79
N GLY A 18 10.62 22.99 3.65
CA GLY A 18 9.88 22.44 2.53
C GLY A 18 9.17 21.20 3.05
N SER A 19 7.86 21.29 3.23
CA SER A 19 7.03 20.11 3.45
C SER A 19 7.20 19.26 2.19
N SER A 20 7.95 18.18 2.31
CA SER A 20 7.92 17.13 1.29
C SER A 20 6.46 16.69 1.19
N ALA A 21 5.78 17.11 0.12
CA ALA A 21 4.45 16.63 -0.18
C ALA A 21 4.60 15.16 -0.57
N PHE A 22 4.33 14.31 0.40
CA PHE A 22 4.25 12.86 0.28
C PHE A 22 2.87 12.56 -0.27
N ALA A 23 2.80 12.17 -1.54
CA ALA A 23 1.56 12.06 -2.27
C ALA A 23 1.33 10.62 -2.66
N HIS A 24 0.50 9.93 -1.91
CA HIS A 24 0.52 8.47 -1.86
C HIS A 24 -0.86 7.88 -1.86
N ALA A 25 -0.93 6.64 -2.35
CA ALA A 25 -2.10 5.79 -2.20
C ALA A 25 -1.68 4.39 -1.78
N VAL A 26 -2.34 3.87 -0.75
CA VAL A 26 -2.08 2.52 -0.21
C VAL A 26 -3.37 1.72 -0.27
N LEU A 27 -3.30 0.49 -0.80
CA LEU A 27 -4.42 -0.44 -0.75
C LEU A 27 -4.84 -0.69 0.71
N MET A 28 -6.14 -0.76 0.94
CA MET A 28 -6.74 -1.10 2.23
C MET A 28 -7.53 -2.40 2.13
N ASN A 29 -8.22 -2.61 1.01
CA ASN A 29 -8.91 -3.85 0.69
C ASN A 29 -8.70 -4.24 -0.78
N PRO A 30 -8.09 -5.40 -1.08
CA PRO A 30 -7.47 -6.32 -0.12
C PRO A 30 -6.23 -5.71 0.58
N PRO A 31 -5.80 -6.26 1.73
CA PRO A 31 -4.70 -5.72 2.52
C PRO A 31 -3.37 -5.71 1.74
N PRO A 32 -2.58 -4.63 1.84
CA PRO A 32 -1.39 -4.47 1.02
C PRO A 32 -0.25 -5.37 1.52
N LEU A 33 0.73 -5.64 0.64
CA LEU A 33 1.96 -6.34 1.01
C LEU A 33 2.79 -5.54 2.01
N THR A 34 2.84 -4.23 1.82
CA THR A 34 3.56 -3.29 2.67
C THR A 34 2.63 -2.11 2.99
N ASN A 35 2.82 -1.50 4.15
CA ASN A 35 2.14 -0.24 4.51
C ASN A 35 2.99 0.99 4.13
N ASP A 36 3.89 0.83 3.16
CA ASP A 36 4.73 1.93 2.69
C ASP A 36 3.90 2.82 1.78
N ASP A 37 3.61 4.03 2.23
CA ASP A 37 2.92 5.02 1.42
C ASP A 37 3.87 5.64 0.39
N ASN A 38 5.17 5.66 0.65
CA ASN A 38 6.16 6.24 -0.26
C ASN A 38 6.69 5.29 -1.35
N ALA A 39 5.92 4.27 -1.68
CA ALA A 39 6.36 3.17 -2.52
C ALA A 39 6.30 3.54 -4.03
N LYS A 40 7.41 4.07 -4.55
CA LYS A 40 7.54 4.59 -5.92
C LYS A 40 8.12 3.59 -6.93
N SER A 41 8.60 2.45 -6.45
CA SER A 41 9.16 1.40 -7.31
C SER A 41 8.07 0.51 -7.87
N GLY A 42 7.88 0.48 -9.20
CA GLY A 42 7.04 -0.54 -9.80
C GLY A 42 7.60 -1.96 -9.63
N PRO A 43 6.74 -3.00 -9.73
CA PRO A 43 5.28 -2.90 -9.87
C PRO A 43 4.53 -2.75 -8.54
N CYS A 44 5.15 -3.03 -7.40
CA CYS A 44 4.43 -3.22 -6.13
C CYS A 44 4.85 -2.27 -5.01
N GLY A 45 5.63 -1.24 -5.33
CA GLY A 45 6.22 -0.34 -4.34
C GLY A 45 7.49 -0.89 -3.69
N CYS A 46 7.75 -2.18 -3.90
CA CYS A 46 8.90 -2.94 -3.47
C CYS A 46 9.30 -3.92 -4.58
N TYR A 47 10.43 -4.60 -4.44
CA TYR A 47 10.88 -5.60 -5.41
C TYR A 47 11.03 -7.00 -4.81
N PHE A 48 10.78 -8.00 -5.64
CA PHE A 48 11.18 -9.37 -5.39
C PHE A 48 12.50 -9.66 -6.12
N GLY A 49 13.45 -10.32 -5.47
CA GLY A 49 14.71 -10.73 -6.09
C GLY A 49 15.77 -9.63 -6.22
N ALA A 50 16.30 -9.43 -7.43
CA ALA A 50 17.59 -8.75 -7.67
C ALA A 50 17.55 -7.20 -7.60
N GLY A 51 16.37 -6.59 -7.49
CA GLY A 51 16.23 -5.13 -7.42
C GLY A 51 14.94 -4.61 -8.07
N PRO A 52 14.72 -3.29 -8.05
CA PRO A 52 13.56 -2.66 -8.68
C PRO A 52 13.57 -2.85 -10.21
N GLU A 53 12.39 -2.99 -10.81
CA GLU A 53 12.25 -3.17 -12.27
C GLU A 53 12.74 -1.92 -13.03
N ASP A 54 12.54 -0.74 -12.45
CA ASP A 54 13.08 0.53 -12.94
C ASP A 54 13.76 1.32 -11.80
N PRO A 55 15.10 1.25 -11.67
CA PRO A 55 15.84 2.00 -10.66
C PRO A 55 15.73 3.53 -10.79
N ALA A 56 15.33 4.07 -11.95
CA ALA A 56 15.19 5.51 -12.15
C ALA A 56 13.92 6.06 -11.46
N GLU A 57 12.88 5.24 -11.36
CA GLU A 57 11.65 5.61 -10.65
C GLU A 57 11.91 5.78 -9.16
N ASP A 58 12.62 4.84 -8.55
CA ASP A 58 12.88 4.87 -7.11
C ASP A 58 14.21 4.19 -6.74
N SER A 59 15.21 5.01 -6.46
CA SER A 59 16.49 4.56 -5.94
C SER A 59 16.44 4.12 -4.47
N SER A 60 15.32 4.35 -3.78
CA SER A 60 15.09 3.96 -2.38
C SER A 60 14.17 2.76 -2.23
N ALA A 61 13.85 2.06 -3.33
CA ALA A 61 13.03 0.86 -3.32
C ALA A 61 13.56 -0.17 -2.30
N SER A 62 12.65 -0.79 -1.56
CA SER A 62 12.96 -1.86 -0.60
C SER A 62 12.52 -3.22 -1.14
N ALA A 63 13.10 -4.29 -0.61
CA ALA A 63 12.66 -5.65 -0.92
C ALA A 63 11.27 -5.91 -0.33
N CYS A 64 10.40 -6.57 -1.10
CA CYS A 64 9.11 -6.99 -0.61
C CYS A 64 9.27 -8.07 0.48
N PRO A 65 8.32 -8.19 1.43
CA PRO A 65 8.31 -9.29 2.38
C PRO A 65 8.24 -10.63 1.65
N ALA A 66 9.19 -11.52 1.91
CA ALA A 66 9.21 -12.85 1.31
C ALA A 66 8.05 -13.75 1.79
N SER A 67 7.51 -13.45 2.98
CA SER A 67 6.39 -14.18 3.60
C SER A 67 5.70 -13.29 4.65
N GLY A 68 4.60 -13.78 5.23
CA GLY A 68 3.90 -13.10 6.32
C GLY A 68 2.95 -11.99 5.89
N TYR A 69 2.83 -11.73 4.58
CA TYR A 69 1.75 -10.91 4.04
C TYR A 69 0.42 -11.69 4.07
N LYS A 70 -0.69 -10.96 4.18
CA LYS A 70 -2.03 -11.55 4.16
C LYS A 70 -2.45 -11.84 2.73
N VAL A 71 -2.94 -13.05 2.48
CA VAL A 71 -3.55 -13.45 1.21
C VAL A 71 -5.07 -13.38 1.34
N THR A 72 -5.75 -12.81 0.36
CA THR A 72 -7.22 -12.72 0.34
C THR A 72 -7.78 -13.67 -0.71
N ASP A 73 -8.67 -14.57 -0.29
CA ASP A 73 -9.37 -15.47 -1.22
C ASP A 73 -10.53 -14.72 -1.90
N LEU A 74 -10.55 -14.80 -3.22
CA LEU A 74 -11.57 -14.23 -4.09
C LEU A 74 -12.19 -15.34 -4.94
N VAL A 75 -13.48 -15.24 -5.23
CA VAL A 75 -14.19 -16.19 -6.11
C VAL A 75 -14.24 -15.66 -7.54
N VAL A 76 -14.01 -16.53 -8.53
CA VAL A 76 -14.19 -16.20 -9.95
C VAL A 76 -15.54 -15.54 -10.22
N GLY A 77 -15.57 -14.50 -11.06
CA GLY A 77 -16.79 -13.78 -11.43
C GLY A 77 -17.44 -12.93 -10.32
N GLN A 78 -16.94 -12.98 -9.08
CA GLN A 78 -17.52 -12.16 -8.01
C GLN A 78 -17.21 -10.68 -8.23
N THR A 79 -18.11 -9.81 -7.80
CA THR A 79 -17.84 -8.37 -7.70
C THR A 79 -17.17 -8.05 -6.38
N VAL A 80 -15.99 -7.43 -6.41
CA VAL A 80 -15.23 -7.02 -5.21
C VAL A 80 -15.08 -5.51 -5.18
N GLN A 81 -15.25 -4.92 -3.99
CA GLN A 81 -14.90 -3.52 -3.74
C GLN A 81 -13.42 -3.43 -3.37
N VAL A 82 -12.65 -2.79 -4.25
CA VAL A 82 -11.25 -2.45 -4.01
C VAL A 82 -11.22 -1.07 -3.37
N THR A 83 -10.59 -0.96 -2.21
CA THR A 83 -10.54 0.27 -1.41
C THR A 83 -9.09 0.64 -1.14
N TRP A 84 -8.77 1.92 -1.26
CA TRP A 84 -7.47 2.47 -0.93
C TRP A 84 -7.62 3.77 -0.14
N LYS A 85 -6.57 4.12 0.58
CA LYS A 85 -6.44 5.40 1.25
C LYS A 85 -5.52 6.29 0.43
N GLU A 86 -6.03 7.42 -0.03
CA GLU A 86 -5.20 8.48 -0.59
C GLU A 86 -4.70 9.36 0.56
N THR A 87 -3.39 9.40 0.83
CA THR A 87 -2.85 10.16 1.96
C THR A 87 -2.81 11.67 1.67
N VAL A 88 -2.48 12.05 0.44
CA VAL A 88 -2.48 13.44 -0.02
C VAL A 88 -3.08 13.50 -1.41
N ASN A 89 -4.04 14.42 -1.56
CA ASN A 89 -4.80 14.59 -2.76
C ASN A 89 -4.02 15.31 -3.87
N HIS A 90 -4.00 14.72 -5.06
CA HIS A 90 -3.36 15.30 -6.25
C HIS A 90 -4.19 15.07 -7.52
N ASN A 91 -4.10 16.01 -8.46
CA ASN A 91 -4.64 15.79 -9.81
C ASN A 91 -3.92 14.60 -10.44
N GLY A 92 -4.69 13.67 -11.00
CA GLY A 92 -4.12 12.42 -11.43
C GLY A 92 -5.14 11.36 -11.83
N LYS A 93 -4.68 10.12 -11.79
CA LYS A 93 -5.49 8.93 -12.08
C LYS A 93 -5.17 7.80 -11.12
N PHE A 94 -6.16 6.97 -10.85
CA PHE A 94 -5.98 5.67 -10.25
C PHE A 94 -6.19 4.57 -11.28
N ARG A 95 -5.40 3.51 -11.15
CA ARG A 95 -5.55 2.27 -11.90
C ARG A 95 -5.58 1.09 -10.95
N VAL A 96 -6.51 0.15 -11.20
CA VAL A 96 -6.52 -1.17 -10.57
C VAL A 96 -6.32 -2.24 -11.63
N ALA A 97 -5.35 -3.13 -11.41
CA ALA A 97 -5.02 -4.24 -12.29
C ALA A 97 -4.92 -5.54 -11.50
N ILE A 98 -5.22 -6.68 -12.15
CA ILE A 98 -5.06 -8.02 -11.57
C ILE A 98 -4.21 -8.86 -12.51
N SER A 99 -3.11 -9.44 -12.01
CA SER A 99 -2.30 -10.41 -12.74
C SER A 99 -2.46 -11.80 -12.10
N THR A 100 -2.70 -12.82 -12.92
CA THR A 100 -2.76 -14.23 -12.47
C THR A 100 -1.38 -14.83 -12.18
N LYS A 101 -0.29 -14.12 -12.50
CA LYS A 101 1.06 -14.55 -12.12
C LYS A 101 1.30 -14.39 -10.63
N GLY A 102 2.15 -15.27 -10.10
CA GLY A 102 2.59 -15.23 -8.70
C GLY A 102 3.25 -13.91 -8.34
N ILE A 103 3.09 -13.49 -7.09
CA ILE A 103 3.52 -12.19 -6.60
C ILE A 103 5.01 -11.90 -6.71
N ASP A 104 5.83 -12.95 -6.65
CA ASP A 104 7.28 -12.92 -6.79
C ASP A 104 7.76 -12.90 -8.24
N THR A 105 6.87 -13.17 -9.20
CA THR A 105 7.20 -13.28 -10.63
C THR A 105 6.46 -12.27 -11.50
N VAL A 106 5.49 -11.53 -10.94
CA VAL A 106 4.75 -10.50 -11.66
C VAL A 106 5.68 -9.38 -12.12
N LYS A 107 5.47 -8.91 -13.35
CA LYS A 107 6.16 -7.73 -13.89
C LYS A 107 5.16 -6.62 -14.18
N ARG A 108 5.65 -5.40 -14.34
CA ARG A 108 4.81 -4.27 -14.75
C ARG A 108 4.01 -4.55 -16.02
N ALA A 109 4.65 -5.15 -17.03
CA ALA A 109 3.98 -5.48 -18.29
C ALA A 109 2.76 -6.41 -18.10
N ASP A 110 2.80 -7.30 -17.10
CA ASP A 110 1.70 -8.22 -16.82
C ASP A 110 0.49 -7.48 -16.24
N LEU A 111 0.74 -6.50 -15.38
CA LEU A 111 -0.29 -5.65 -14.77
C LEU A 111 -0.81 -4.61 -15.77
N ASP A 112 0.06 -4.11 -16.65
CA ASP A 112 -0.35 -3.21 -17.75
C ASP A 112 -1.26 -3.91 -18.77
N ALA A 113 -1.12 -5.22 -18.94
CA ALA A 113 -1.97 -6.02 -19.82
C ALA A 113 -3.33 -6.40 -19.21
N SER A 114 -3.56 -6.15 -17.92
CA SER A 114 -4.71 -6.68 -17.18
C SER A 114 -5.36 -5.63 -16.26
N VAL A 115 -5.80 -4.55 -16.89
CA VAL A 115 -6.43 -3.40 -16.22
C VAL A 115 -7.94 -3.59 -16.10
N PHE A 116 -8.46 -3.49 -14.88
CA PHE A 116 -9.90 -3.64 -14.59
C PHE A 116 -10.57 -2.30 -14.30
N TYR A 117 -9.81 -1.31 -13.83
CA TYR A 117 -10.29 0.03 -13.59
C TYR A 117 -9.18 1.03 -13.90
N GLU A 118 -9.54 2.11 -14.59
CA GLU A 118 -8.74 3.32 -14.69
C GLU A 118 -9.68 4.52 -14.67
N GLY A 119 -9.42 5.47 -13.78
CA GLY A 119 -10.27 6.65 -13.61
C GLY A 119 -9.48 7.84 -13.11
N ASN A 120 -9.98 9.04 -13.41
CA ASN A 120 -9.43 10.25 -12.84
C ASN A 120 -9.60 10.23 -11.32
N ASP A 121 -8.63 10.82 -10.63
CA ASP A 121 -8.80 11.09 -9.21
C ASP A 121 -9.89 12.16 -9.03
N ALA A 122 -11.03 11.73 -8.49
CA ALA A 122 -12.16 12.59 -8.18
C ALA A 122 -12.24 12.94 -6.69
N ASN A 123 -11.29 12.44 -5.88
CA ASN A 123 -11.21 12.82 -4.49
C ASN A 123 -10.76 14.29 -4.41
N SER A 124 -11.30 15.03 -3.45
CA SER A 124 -10.94 16.43 -3.19
C SER A 124 -10.32 16.62 -1.81
N GLN A 125 -10.05 15.52 -1.10
CA GLN A 125 -9.63 15.55 0.30
C GLN A 125 -8.48 14.58 0.58
N SER A 126 -7.35 15.13 1.03
CA SER A 126 -6.24 14.33 1.57
C SER A 126 -6.68 13.46 2.75
N GLY A 127 -6.21 12.21 2.79
CA GLY A 127 -6.56 11.22 3.79
C GLY A 127 -7.85 10.46 3.51
N GLY A 128 -8.52 10.73 2.39
CA GLY A 128 -9.78 10.11 2.00
C GLY A 128 -9.65 8.63 1.65
N LEU A 129 -10.72 7.88 1.93
CA LEU A 129 -10.89 6.53 1.38
C LEU A 129 -11.55 6.63 0.01
N VAL A 130 -10.95 5.99 -0.97
CA VAL A 130 -11.45 5.89 -2.34
C VAL A 130 -11.71 4.42 -2.64
N SER A 131 -12.75 4.13 -3.41
CA SER A 131 -13.09 2.76 -3.76
C SER A 131 -13.60 2.64 -5.19
N THR A 132 -13.45 1.44 -5.75
CA THR A 132 -14.04 1.05 -7.03
C THR A 132 -14.49 -0.40 -6.96
N THR A 133 -15.50 -0.76 -7.76
CA THR A 133 -15.96 -2.15 -7.88
C THR A 133 -15.42 -2.75 -9.15
N ILE A 134 -14.82 -3.93 -9.05
CA ILE A 134 -14.35 -4.72 -10.21
C ILE A 134 -14.94 -6.12 -10.17
N THR A 135 -14.98 -6.78 -11.32
CA THR A 135 -15.32 -8.20 -11.42
C THR A 135 -14.04 -9.01 -11.41
N VAL A 136 -13.96 -10.01 -10.52
CA VAL A 136 -12.80 -10.92 -10.43
C VAL A 136 -12.75 -11.79 -11.69
N PRO A 137 -11.59 -11.94 -12.35
CA PRO A 137 -11.50 -12.71 -13.58
C PRO A 137 -11.83 -14.19 -13.36
N ASP A 138 -12.29 -14.85 -14.42
CA ASP A 138 -12.70 -16.26 -14.39
C ASP A 138 -11.52 -17.26 -14.42
N THR A 139 -10.29 -16.78 -14.24
CA THR A 139 -9.08 -17.61 -14.24
C THR A 139 -8.59 -17.80 -12.81
N PRO A 140 -8.72 -19.00 -12.22
CA PRO A 140 -8.17 -19.30 -10.92
C PRO A 140 -6.65 -19.10 -10.86
N CYS A 141 -6.15 -18.63 -9.71
CA CYS A 141 -4.72 -18.46 -9.47
C CYS A 141 -4.42 -18.51 -7.97
N GLU A 142 -3.22 -18.98 -7.66
CA GLU A 142 -2.68 -18.94 -6.30
C GLU A 142 -1.64 -17.84 -6.19
N ASN A 143 -1.69 -17.09 -5.09
CA ASN A 143 -0.76 -16.02 -4.77
C ASN A 143 -0.56 -15.00 -5.91
N CYS A 144 -1.66 -14.71 -6.61
CA CYS A 144 -1.72 -13.72 -7.66
C CYS A 144 -1.82 -12.30 -7.09
N VAL A 145 -1.76 -11.30 -7.98
CA VAL A 145 -1.53 -9.91 -7.59
C VAL A 145 -2.68 -9.02 -8.01
N ILE A 146 -3.17 -8.23 -7.07
CA ILE A 146 -3.92 -7.01 -7.38
C ILE A 146 -3.03 -5.80 -7.10
N GLN A 147 -2.95 -4.90 -8.07
CA GLN A 147 -2.15 -3.68 -8.01
C GLN A 147 -3.07 -2.47 -8.02
N LEU A 148 -2.82 -1.53 -7.11
CA LEU A 148 -3.19 -0.13 -7.23
C LEU A 148 -1.99 0.66 -7.76
N ARG A 149 -2.24 1.50 -8.76
CA ARG A 149 -1.28 2.50 -9.23
C ARG A 149 -1.91 3.89 -9.21
N GLN A 150 -1.27 4.84 -8.54
CA GLN A 150 -1.60 6.26 -8.63
C GLN A 150 -0.65 6.92 -9.62
N TYR A 151 -1.20 7.67 -10.57
CA TYR A 151 -0.47 8.60 -11.43
C TYR A 151 -0.76 10.03 -10.98
N MET A 152 0.27 10.84 -10.76
CA MET A 152 0.14 12.25 -10.38
C MET A 152 0.60 13.15 -11.52
N GLU A 153 -0.29 14.05 -11.93
CA GLU A 153 0.01 15.00 -12.99
C GLU A 153 1.04 16.04 -12.53
N GLY A 154 2.02 16.33 -13.40
CA GLY A 154 3.06 17.35 -13.15
C GLY A 154 4.18 16.93 -12.20
N ALA A 155 4.13 15.74 -11.60
CA ALA A 155 5.19 15.23 -10.74
C ALA A 155 6.38 14.69 -11.58
N SER A 156 7.61 14.93 -11.12
CA SER A 156 8.82 14.41 -11.78
C SER A 156 8.94 12.88 -11.68
N LYS A 157 8.35 12.30 -10.63
CA LYS A 157 8.20 10.86 -10.39
C LYS A 157 6.72 10.59 -10.12
N PRO A 158 5.90 10.35 -11.16
CA PRO A 158 4.47 10.49 -11.05
C PRO A 158 3.76 9.23 -10.54
N TYR A 159 4.47 8.13 -10.31
CA TYR A 159 3.85 6.84 -9.98
C TYR A 159 4.06 6.41 -8.54
N TYR A 160 2.99 5.90 -7.95
CA TYR A 160 3.00 5.16 -6.69
C TYR A 160 2.28 3.85 -6.87
N TYR A 161 2.74 2.84 -6.15
CA TYR A 161 2.33 1.47 -6.34
C TYR A 161 2.00 0.83 -5.00
N SER A 162 0.92 0.07 -4.97
CA SER A 162 0.57 -0.78 -3.84
C SER A 162 0.04 -2.10 -4.38
N CYS A 163 0.57 -3.22 -3.90
CA CYS A 163 0.08 -4.54 -4.27
C CYS A 163 -0.53 -5.24 -3.07
N ALA A 164 -1.40 -6.21 -3.34
CA ALA A 164 -1.90 -7.16 -2.37
C ALA A 164 -1.88 -8.58 -2.97
N ALA A 165 -1.67 -9.58 -2.11
CA ALA A 165 -1.71 -10.99 -2.49
C ALA A 165 -3.14 -11.51 -2.44
N ILE A 166 -3.55 -12.20 -3.50
CA ILE A 166 -4.87 -12.81 -3.61
C ILE A 166 -4.77 -14.26 -4.09
N ASN A 167 -5.77 -15.07 -3.74
CA ASN A 167 -6.07 -16.30 -4.46
C ASN A 167 -7.38 -16.08 -5.21
N ILE A 168 -7.48 -16.58 -6.43
CA ILE A 168 -8.75 -16.66 -7.15
C ILE A 168 -9.14 -18.12 -7.20
N VAL A 169 -10.25 -18.46 -6.57
CA VAL A 169 -10.78 -19.83 -6.48
C VAL A 169 -12.02 -19.98 -7.35
N ASP A 170 -12.12 -21.12 -8.02
CA ASP A 170 -13.36 -21.55 -8.66
C ASP A 170 -14.01 -22.64 -7.78
N PRO A 171 -15.12 -22.34 -7.09
CA PRO A 171 -15.79 -23.32 -6.23
C PRO A 171 -16.29 -24.54 -7.02
N ASN A 172 -16.54 -24.39 -8.32
CA ASN A 172 -17.03 -25.47 -9.18
C ASN A 172 -15.90 -26.35 -9.75
N ALA A 173 -14.64 -25.91 -9.69
CA ALA A 173 -13.49 -26.68 -10.17
C ALA A 173 -13.21 -27.94 -9.32
N SER A 174 -13.81 -28.02 -8.12
CA SER A 174 -13.70 -29.15 -7.19
C SER A 174 -14.25 -30.48 -7.73
N GLY A 175 -14.92 -30.49 -8.90
CA GLY A 175 -15.46 -31.70 -9.53
C GLY A 175 -14.64 -32.32 -10.67
N SER A 176 -13.55 -31.70 -11.15
CA SER A 176 -12.89 -32.13 -12.41
C SER A 176 -11.42 -32.53 -12.34
N SER A 177 -10.75 -32.42 -11.18
CA SER A 177 -9.29 -32.66 -11.06
C SER A 177 -8.92 -34.04 -10.51
N ALA A 178 -9.70 -35.08 -10.82
CA ALA A 178 -9.39 -36.46 -10.46
C ALA A 178 -9.41 -37.42 -11.67
N SER A 179 -8.80 -37.07 -12.81
CA SER A 179 -8.32 -38.07 -13.77
C SER A 179 -7.51 -37.46 -14.91
N SER A 180 -6.17 -37.58 -14.86
CA SER A 180 -5.33 -38.01 -16.01
C SER A 180 -3.84 -37.93 -15.66
N SER A 181 -3.41 -38.59 -14.59
CA SER A 181 -2.05 -39.14 -14.57
C SER A 181 -2.06 -40.40 -15.44
N THR A 182 -1.97 -40.22 -16.76
CA THR A 182 -1.63 -41.31 -17.67
C THR A 182 -0.22 -41.76 -17.32
N ALA A 183 -0.15 -42.82 -16.53
CA ALA A 183 1.04 -43.58 -16.24
C ALA A 183 1.67 -44.06 -17.56
N ALA A 184 2.89 -43.60 -17.84
CA ALA A 184 3.81 -44.31 -18.70
C ALA A 184 4.66 -45.22 -17.79
N SER A 185 4.51 -46.52 -18.02
CA SER A 185 4.99 -47.64 -17.23
C SER A 185 6.36 -48.15 -17.70
N SER A 186 7.29 -48.33 -16.75
CA SER A 186 8.34 -49.38 -16.71
C SER A 186 9.12 -49.22 -15.41
N SER A 187 9.46 -50.19 -14.57
CA SER A 187 9.20 -51.63 -14.47
C SER A 187 9.79 -52.07 -13.11
N SER A 188 9.21 -53.12 -12.53
CA SER A 188 9.75 -54.03 -11.50
C SER A 188 10.20 -53.48 -10.13
N SER A 189 9.38 -53.73 -9.11
CA SER A 189 9.85 -54.47 -7.92
C SER A 189 8.68 -55.03 -7.10
N THR A 190 8.96 -56.18 -6.52
CA THR A 190 8.06 -57.21 -5.99
C THR A 190 7.74 -56.95 -4.52
N GLY A 191 6.51 -57.29 -4.08
CA GLY A 191 6.35 -57.97 -2.79
C GLY A 191 5.47 -57.33 -1.71
N ALA A 192 4.29 -57.92 -1.56
CA ALA A 192 3.67 -58.40 -0.31
C ALA A 192 3.13 -57.42 0.75
N GLY A 193 1.80 -57.40 0.85
CA GLY A 193 1.10 -57.75 2.10
C GLY A 193 0.43 -56.62 2.87
N GLY A 194 -0.89 -56.74 3.11
CA GLY A 194 -1.58 -55.96 4.14
C GLY A 194 -3.08 -55.81 3.88
N ALA A 195 -3.88 -56.63 4.55
CA ALA A 195 -5.33 -56.71 4.43
C ALA A 195 -6.07 -55.72 5.35
N GLY A 196 -7.30 -55.37 4.96
CA GLY A 196 -8.42 -55.19 5.88
C GLY A 196 -8.88 -53.75 6.13
N GLY A 197 -10.15 -53.47 5.82
CA GLY A 197 -10.85 -52.27 6.31
C GLY A 197 -12.12 -51.95 5.53
N ALA A 198 -13.23 -52.60 5.87
CA ALA A 198 -14.56 -52.35 5.33
C ALA A 198 -15.31 -51.28 6.16
N GLY A 199 -16.24 -50.57 5.51
CA GLY A 199 -17.27 -49.72 6.12
C GLY A 199 -17.12 -48.26 5.69
N GLY A 200 -18.16 -47.51 5.34
CA GLY A 200 -19.60 -47.69 5.36
C GLY A 200 -20.21 -46.37 4.88
N GLY A 201 -21.40 -46.43 4.29
CA GLY A 201 -22.01 -45.31 3.55
C GLY A 201 -22.43 -44.09 4.38
N GLY A 202 -22.81 -43.03 3.67
CA GLY A 202 -23.44 -41.84 4.24
C GLY A 202 -23.96 -40.94 3.13
N MET A 203 -25.28 -40.96 2.92
CA MET A 203 -26.01 -40.09 2.00
C MET A 203 -26.28 -38.73 2.65
N GLY A 204 -26.36 -37.69 1.82
CA GLY A 204 -27.34 -36.61 1.98
C GLY A 204 -26.88 -35.37 2.74
N GLY A 205 -27.11 -34.21 2.12
CA GLY A 205 -27.04 -32.93 2.83
C GLY A 205 -26.84 -31.73 1.92
N SER A 206 -27.93 -31.26 1.34
CA SER A 206 -28.27 -29.84 1.10
C SER A 206 -27.15 -28.80 0.99
N ILE A 207 -27.12 -28.16 -0.18
CA ILE A 207 -26.55 -26.85 -0.48
C ILE A 207 -27.06 -25.82 0.55
N PRO A 208 -26.18 -25.15 1.31
CA PRO A 208 -26.49 -23.84 1.85
C PRO A 208 -26.13 -22.77 0.81
N ASP A 209 -27.06 -21.87 0.58
CA ASP A 209 -26.81 -20.55 -0.02
C ASP A 209 -25.90 -19.74 0.94
N ASP A 210 -24.62 -20.11 1.02
CA ASP A 210 -23.60 -19.36 1.75
C ASP A 210 -23.07 -18.26 0.84
N VAL A 211 -23.79 -17.14 0.81
CA VAL A 211 -23.17 -15.85 0.54
C VAL A 211 -22.13 -15.68 1.64
N GLY A 212 -20.88 -16.02 1.33
CA GLY A 212 -19.77 -16.02 2.28
C GLY A 212 -19.74 -14.73 3.10
N PRO A 213 -19.22 -14.78 4.34
CA PRO A 213 -19.21 -13.64 5.25
C PRO A 213 -18.70 -12.44 4.49
N GLY A 214 -19.56 -11.44 4.33
CA GLY A 214 -19.20 -10.17 3.72
C GLY A 214 -17.89 -9.67 4.35
N PRO A 215 -17.09 -8.88 3.60
CA PRO A 215 -15.76 -8.48 4.00
C PRO A 215 -15.76 -8.07 5.48
N ALA A 216 -14.83 -8.64 6.26
CA ALA A 216 -14.73 -8.40 7.69
C ALA A 216 -14.88 -6.89 7.96
N PRO A 217 -15.70 -6.48 8.95
CA PRO A 217 -15.91 -5.07 9.23
C PRO A 217 -14.56 -4.39 9.39
N PHE A 218 -14.37 -3.31 8.62
CA PHE A 218 -13.15 -2.53 8.59
C PHE A 218 -12.77 -2.14 10.02
N GLN A 219 -11.72 -2.76 10.56
CA GLN A 219 -11.06 -2.19 11.72
C GLN A 219 -10.30 -0.98 11.21
N GLU A 220 -10.95 0.17 11.34
CA GLU A 220 -10.30 1.47 11.23
C GLU A 220 -9.20 1.50 12.30
N ASN A 221 -7.98 1.14 11.90
CA ASN A 221 -6.81 1.41 12.70
C ASN A 221 -6.79 2.92 12.90
N GLN A 222 -7.20 3.33 14.10
CA GLN A 222 -7.17 4.71 14.57
C GLN A 222 -5.83 5.30 14.16
N PRO A 223 -5.80 6.36 13.33
CA PRO A 223 -4.56 6.94 12.87
C PRO A 223 -3.78 7.46 14.08
N SER A 224 -2.74 6.73 14.49
CA SER A 224 -1.71 7.20 15.41
C SER A 224 -0.85 8.24 14.68
N GLY A 225 -1.43 9.41 14.42
CA GLY A 225 -0.82 10.38 13.51
C GLY A 225 -1.55 11.72 13.40
N ILE A 226 -2.23 12.18 14.45
CA ILE A 226 -2.56 13.60 14.56
C ILE A 226 -1.29 14.38 14.90
N CYS A 227 -0.56 14.82 13.88
CA CYS A 227 0.22 16.05 13.95
C CYS A 227 -0.77 17.23 13.96
N SER A 228 -1.60 17.30 15.00
CA SER A 228 -2.28 18.53 15.36
C SER A 228 -1.19 19.46 15.85
N ALA A 229 -0.68 20.30 14.96
CA ALA A 229 -0.15 21.59 15.37
C ALA A 229 -1.33 22.38 15.92
N SER A 230 -1.72 22.08 17.16
CA SER A 230 -2.53 22.95 17.97
C SER A 230 -1.76 24.26 18.03
N LEU A 231 -2.16 25.22 17.20
CA LEU A 231 -1.84 26.63 17.42
C LEU A 231 -2.43 26.96 18.79
N SER A 232 -1.62 26.77 19.82
CA SER A 232 -1.90 27.24 21.17
C SER A 232 -2.30 28.70 21.04
N ALA A 233 -3.56 28.98 21.37
CA ALA A 233 -4.05 30.34 21.47
C ALA A 233 -3.04 31.16 22.31
N PRO A 234 -2.68 32.38 21.88
CA PRO A 234 -1.72 33.22 22.59
C PRO A 234 -2.32 33.65 23.93
N GLY A 235 -2.15 32.81 24.95
CA GLY A 235 -2.73 33.03 26.28
C GLY A 235 -1.92 32.48 27.45
N SER A 236 -0.76 31.87 27.21
CA SER A 236 0.10 31.38 28.30
C SER A 236 1.19 32.41 28.67
N PRO A 237 1.18 32.96 29.89
CA PRO A 237 2.15 33.99 30.34
C PRO A 237 3.60 33.49 30.49
N ALA A 238 3.86 32.19 30.29
CA ALA A 238 5.19 31.60 30.42
C ALA A 238 6.15 31.95 29.25
N ALA A 239 5.63 32.35 28.09
CA ALA A 239 6.47 32.74 26.94
C ALA A 239 7.11 34.15 27.10
N LEU A 240 6.69 34.93 28.10
CA LEU A 240 7.23 36.28 28.33
C LEU A 240 8.61 36.27 29.02
N VAL A 241 9.04 35.16 29.61
CA VAL A 241 10.27 35.11 30.43
C VAL A 241 11.54 34.99 29.57
N LEU A 242 11.48 34.34 28.40
CA LEU A 242 12.65 34.17 27.52
C LEU A 242 12.96 35.41 26.68
N ALA A 243 11.98 36.28 26.42
CA ALA A 243 12.21 37.56 25.74
C ALA A 243 12.89 38.61 26.65
N LEU A 244 12.70 38.52 27.97
CA LEU A 244 13.29 39.45 28.94
C LEU A 244 14.74 39.09 29.34
N ALA A 245 15.13 37.81 29.30
CA ALA A 245 16.51 37.40 29.60
C ALA A 245 17.55 37.90 28.56
N GLY A 246 17.15 38.03 27.29
CA GLY A 246 18.00 38.58 26.23
C GLY A 246 18.28 40.08 26.36
N LEU A 247 17.40 40.83 27.04
CA LEU A 247 17.53 42.28 27.18
C LEU A 247 18.51 42.68 28.30
N VAL A 248 18.59 41.89 29.38
CA VAL A 248 19.49 42.15 30.52
C VAL A 248 20.96 41.90 30.15
N ALA A 249 21.25 40.91 29.31
CA ALA A 249 22.62 40.62 28.84
C ALA A 249 23.22 41.74 27.97
N ARG A 250 22.39 42.53 27.27
CA ARG A 250 22.86 43.68 26.47
C ARG A 250 23.17 44.92 27.31
N VAL A 251 22.51 45.10 28.46
CA VAL A 251 22.76 46.26 29.34
C VAL A 251 24.06 46.07 30.14
N ALA A 252 24.39 44.84 30.55
CA ALA A 252 25.61 44.57 31.33
C ALA A 252 26.92 44.78 30.53
N ARG A 253 26.93 44.54 29.22
CA ARG A 253 28.14 44.72 28.37
C ARG A 253 28.49 46.18 28.07
N LYS A 254 27.60 47.13 28.33
CA LYS A 254 27.86 48.56 28.06
C LYS A 254 28.64 49.26 29.19
N LYS A 255 28.85 48.61 30.34
CA LYS A 255 29.45 49.24 31.54
C LYS A 255 30.95 48.95 31.74
N THR A 256 31.56 48.06 30.95
CA THR A 256 32.98 47.67 31.06
C THR A 256 33.91 48.33 30.03
N ARG A 257 33.44 49.36 29.31
CA ARG A 257 34.28 50.17 28.41
C ARG A 257 34.19 51.66 28.77
N ARG A 258 34.65 51.98 29.97
CA ARG A 258 35.19 53.30 30.34
C ARG A 258 36.49 53.07 31.07
#